data_AF-A0A962UMV1-F1
#
_entry.id   AF-A0A962UMV1-F1
#
_cell.length_a   1.000
_cell.length_b   1.000
_cell.length_c   1.000
_cell.angle_alpha   90.00
_cell.angle_beta   90.00
_cell.angle_gamma   90.00
#
_symmetry.space_group_name_H-M   'P 1'
#
loop_
_entity.id
_entity.type
_entity.pdbx_description
1 polymer ?
#
loop_
_entity_poly.entity_id
_entity_poly.type
_entity_poly.pdbx_seq_one_letter_code
_entity_poly.pdbx_strand_id
1 'polypeptide(L)'
;AAQSAFVADTVVEGQAPVSNLQITASPAGESILRWGDTEYAFDYRRRRGVAPVRWGYTWDAITGSGRQIRRSDDSLSLLTRLLDDGGSAPVNQARMRFLPGARGDIVLRKEVRPAIEGERIRIQALALAVRLQLYKTYQSRTLSLHAGHGVTVAVSQSDLNGRRNGRGHFHRFYSPGQLVTVRVPPQVGEYRFTGWFDEAGRPVGSEPSLTIRVDQHLSRRARYAAGDRL
;
A
#
# COMPACT_ATOMS: atom_id res chain seq x y z
N ALA A 1 -7.19 -9.98 5.71
CA ALA A 1 -5.79 -10.27 5.35
C ALA A 1 -5.69 -10.57 3.86
N ALA A 2 -4.70 -10.04 3.15
CA ALA A 2 -4.42 -10.35 1.74
C ALA A 2 -3.31 -11.42 1.62
N GLN A 3 -3.64 -12.65 1.23
CA GLN A 3 -2.63 -13.61 0.74
C GLN A 3 -2.56 -13.44 -0.77
N SER A 4 -1.38 -13.11 -1.32
CA SER A 4 -1.19 -13.08 -2.76
C SER A 4 -0.41 -14.28 -3.24
N ALA A 5 -0.95 -14.95 -4.26
CA ALA A 5 -0.24 -15.97 -5.02
C ALA A 5 0.11 -15.39 -6.38
N PHE A 6 1.33 -15.64 -6.84
CA PHE A 6 1.81 -15.20 -8.15
C PHE A 6 1.84 -16.37 -9.12
N VAL A 7 1.31 -16.19 -10.31
CA VAL A 7 1.58 -17.11 -11.42
C VAL A 7 2.17 -16.28 -12.54
N ALA A 8 3.32 -16.70 -13.07
CA ALA A 8 3.97 -16.01 -14.18
C ALA A 8 4.16 -17.00 -15.32
N ASP A 9 3.71 -16.62 -16.51
CA ASP A 9 4.05 -17.32 -17.74
C ASP A 9 5.31 -16.68 -18.31
N THR A 10 6.33 -17.49 -18.49
CA THR A 10 7.68 -17.04 -18.81
C THR A 10 8.20 -17.77 -20.03
N VAL A 11 8.95 -17.03 -20.85
CA VAL A 11 9.71 -17.60 -21.97
C VAL A 11 11.16 -17.21 -21.83
N VAL A 12 12.02 -18.19 -22.12
CA VAL A 12 13.47 -18.02 -22.18
C VAL A 12 13.84 -17.77 -23.63
N GLU A 13 14.59 -16.69 -23.86
CA GLU A 13 15.19 -16.41 -25.15
C GLU A 13 16.71 -16.57 -25.02
N GLY A 14 17.33 -17.35 -25.91
CA GLY A 14 18.78 -17.60 -25.93
C GLY A 14 19.14 -19.08 -25.79
N GLN A 15 20.35 -19.35 -25.30
CA GLN A 15 20.81 -20.72 -24.99
C GLN A 15 20.03 -21.36 -23.83
N ALA A 16 20.25 -22.65 -23.58
CA ALA A 16 19.62 -23.40 -22.49
C ALA A 16 19.76 -22.62 -21.16
N PRO A 17 18.65 -22.33 -20.47
CA PRO A 17 18.68 -21.47 -19.30
C PRO A 17 19.40 -22.16 -18.14
N VAL A 18 20.25 -21.41 -17.45
CA VAL A 18 20.89 -21.82 -16.19
C VAL A 18 20.51 -20.89 -15.03
N SER A 19 19.73 -19.86 -15.33
CA SER A 19 19.33 -18.83 -14.38
C SER A 19 17.89 -19.00 -13.93
N ASN A 20 17.61 -18.69 -12.66
CA ASN A 20 16.25 -18.68 -12.12
C ASN A 20 15.67 -17.27 -12.16
N LEU A 21 14.38 -17.17 -12.46
CA LEU A 21 13.64 -15.92 -12.32
C LEU A 21 12.97 -15.86 -10.95
N GLN A 22 13.25 -14.80 -10.19
CA GLN A 22 12.59 -14.51 -8.93
C GLN A 22 11.72 -13.25 -9.06
N ILE A 23 10.43 -13.41 -8.81
CA ILE A 23 9.48 -12.30 -8.69
C ILE A 23 9.11 -12.19 -7.21
N THR A 24 9.43 -11.06 -6.59
CA THR A 24 9.09 -10.79 -5.19
C THR A 24 8.16 -9.59 -5.08
N ALA A 25 7.29 -9.64 -4.09
CA ALA A 25 6.41 -8.56 -3.71
C ALA A 25 6.65 -8.15 -2.26
N SER A 26 6.55 -6.84 -2.03
CA SER A 26 6.60 -6.22 -0.71
C SER A 26 5.67 -5.02 -0.65
N PRO A 27 5.18 -4.62 0.53
CA PRO A 27 4.43 -3.37 0.69
C PRO A 27 5.31 -2.16 0.35
N ALA A 28 4.76 -1.09 -0.22
CA ALA A 28 5.52 0.08 -0.67
C ALA A 28 5.81 1.15 0.41
N GLY A 29 5.43 0.93 1.67
CA GLY A 29 5.45 2.01 2.68
C GLY A 29 5.46 1.55 4.13
N GLU A 30 4.85 2.35 5.01
CA GLU A 30 4.72 2.07 6.44
C GLU A 30 3.27 1.71 6.80
N SER A 31 3.09 0.86 7.81
CA SER A 31 1.79 0.56 8.42
C SER A 31 1.85 0.84 9.92
N ILE A 32 0.78 1.40 10.49
CA ILE A 32 0.72 1.70 11.92
C ILE A 32 -0.41 0.88 12.55
N LEU A 33 -0.09 0.14 13.61
CA LEU A 33 -1.02 -0.54 14.51
C LEU A 33 -1.09 0.24 15.81
N ARG A 34 -2.28 0.71 16.18
CA ARG A 34 -2.53 1.21 17.53
C ARG A 34 -3.29 0.16 18.33
N TRP A 35 -2.81 -0.17 19.51
CA TRP A 35 -3.43 -1.13 20.44
C TRP A 35 -3.25 -0.63 21.87
N GLY A 36 -4.35 -0.44 22.59
CA GLY A 36 -4.35 0.34 23.83
C GLY A 36 -3.79 1.74 23.58
N ASP A 37 -2.91 2.19 24.46
CA ASP A 37 -2.18 3.46 24.34
C ASP A 37 -0.87 3.35 23.53
N THR A 38 -0.58 2.16 22.99
CA THR A 38 0.69 1.89 22.29
C THR A 38 0.52 1.97 20.77
N GLU A 39 1.47 2.64 20.11
CA GLU A 39 1.58 2.71 18.65
C GLU A 39 2.77 1.87 18.15
N TYR A 40 2.48 0.97 17.22
CA TYR A 40 3.45 0.10 16.55
C TYR A 40 3.57 0.52 15.09
N ALA A 41 4.75 0.97 14.67
CA ALA A 41 5.04 1.29 13.28
C ALA A 41 5.78 0.13 12.60
N PHE A 42 5.23 -0.36 11.50
CA PHE A 42 5.84 -1.33 10.61
C PHE A 42 6.40 -0.60 9.39
N ASP A 43 7.71 -0.43 9.35
CA ASP A 43 8.39 0.09 8.17
C ASP A 43 8.80 -1.08 7.26
N TYR A 44 8.16 -1.18 6.09
CA TYR A 44 8.46 -2.21 5.10
C TYR A 44 9.58 -1.80 4.13
N ARG A 45 10.16 -0.61 4.30
CA ARG A 45 11.28 -0.14 3.48
C ARG A 45 12.54 -0.94 3.80
N ARG A 46 13.42 -1.12 2.80
CA ARG A 46 14.74 -1.72 3.02
C ARG A 46 15.56 -0.80 3.95
N ARG A 47 15.69 -1.18 5.22
CA ARG A 47 16.71 -0.66 6.12
C ARG A 47 17.90 -1.61 6.16
N ARG A 48 19.10 -1.07 6.28
CA ARG A 48 20.33 -1.88 6.42
C ARG A 48 20.19 -2.75 7.68
N GLY A 49 20.37 -4.07 7.54
CA GLY A 49 20.27 -5.02 8.67
C GLY A 49 18.88 -5.57 8.97
N VAL A 50 17.81 -5.12 8.29
CA VAL A 50 16.45 -5.67 8.47
C VAL A 50 16.00 -6.40 7.22
N ALA A 51 15.73 -7.70 7.34
CA ALA A 51 15.16 -8.48 6.26
C ALA A 51 13.71 -8.02 6.02
N PRO A 52 13.35 -7.54 4.81
CA PRO A 52 11.99 -7.09 4.55
C PRO A 52 11.05 -8.28 4.42
N VAL A 53 9.78 -8.07 4.80
CA VAL A 53 8.70 -9.04 4.58
C VAL A 53 8.49 -9.18 3.07
N ARG A 54 8.81 -10.37 2.54
CA ARG A 54 8.63 -10.70 1.13
C ARG A 54 7.78 -11.94 0.98
N TRP A 55 7.02 -11.96 -0.10
CA TRP A 55 6.41 -13.15 -0.67
C TRP A 55 6.56 -13.05 -2.17
N GLY A 56 6.29 -14.12 -2.91
CA GLY A 56 6.56 -14.08 -4.33
C GLY A 56 6.51 -15.43 -5.00
N TYR A 57 7.21 -15.54 -6.11
CA TYR A 57 7.29 -16.74 -6.92
C TYR A 57 8.70 -16.85 -7.48
N THR A 58 9.26 -18.04 -7.42
CA THR A 58 10.49 -18.40 -8.11
C THR A 58 10.11 -19.30 -9.25
N TRP A 59 10.56 -18.96 -10.45
CA TRP A 59 10.49 -19.81 -11.61
C TRP A 59 11.88 -20.35 -11.91
N ASP A 60 11.99 -21.66 -11.92
CA ASP A 60 13.20 -22.38 -12.28
C ASP A 60 13.19 -22.60 -13.78
N ALA A 61 14.11 -21.94 -14.48
CA ALA A 61 14.11 -21.94 -15.93
C ALA A 61 14.65 -23.26 -16.51
N ILE A 62 15.43 -24.02 -15.74
CA ILE A 62 15.97 -25.32 -16.13
C ILE A 62 14.85 -26.35 -16.17
N THR A 63 14.01 -26.36 -15.14
CA THR A 63 12.91 -27.33 -14.98
C THR A 63 11.58 -26.83 -15.54
N GLY A 64 11.48 -25.55 -15.88
CA GLY A 64 10.24 -24.87 -16.25
C GLY A 64 9.23 -24.77 -15.10
N SER A 65 9.65 -25.07 -13.86
CA SER A 65 8.74 -25.21 -12.73
C SER A 65 8.67 -23.96 -11.84
N GLY A 66 7.49 -23.74 -11.28
CA GLY A 66 7.18 -22.60 -10.43
C GLY A 66 7.04 -22.97 -8.97
N ARG A 67 7.60 -22.16 -8.07
CA ARG A 67 7.41 -22.30 -6.63
C ARG A 67 7.03 -21.00 -5.96
N GLN A 68 5.96 -21.02 -5.18
CA GLN A 68 5.60 -19.89 -4.31
C GLN A 68 6.67 -19.68 -3.24
N ILE A 69 7.12 -18.45 -3.10
CA ILE A 69 7.84 -17.98 -1.93
C ILE A 69 6.78 -17.63 -0.89
N ARG A 70 6.59 -18.55 0.06
CA ARG A 70 5.75 -18.30 1.24
C ARG A 70 6.44 -17.26 2.13
N ARG A 71 5.64 -16.55 2.91
CA ARG A 71 6.15 -15.59 3.91
C ARG A 71 6.94 -16.34 4.97
N SER A 72 7.92 -15.69 5.60
CA SER A 72 8.63 -16.27 6.75
C SER A 72 7.69 -16.36 7.95
N ASP A 73 7.40 -17.59 8.38
CA ASP A 73 6.57 -17.86 9.56
C ASP A 73 7.23 -17.33 10.86
N ASP A 74 8.55 -17.15 10.85
CA ASP A 74 9.33 -16.60 11.96
C ASP A 74 8.98 -15.14 12.27
N SER A 75 8.72 -14.32 11.24
CA SER A 75 8.35 -12.91 11.44
C SER A 75 6.96 -12.79 12.05
N LEU A 76 6.03 -13.67 11.64
CA LEU A 76 4.69 -13.75 12.24
C LEU A 76 4.75 -14.24 13.69
N SER A 77 5.60 -15.24 13.97
CA SER A 77 5.79 -15.78 15.32
C SER A 77 6.39 -14.75 16.29
N LEU A 78 7.38 -13.98 15.84
CA LEU A 78 7.95 -12.87 16.60
C LEU A 78 6.91 -11.78 16.91
N LEU A 79 6.09 -11.41 15.93
CA LEU A 79 5.02 -10.42 16.14
C LEU A 79 3.94 -10.92 17.07
N THR A 80 3.56 -12.19 16.94
CA THR A 80 2.61 -12.80 17.86
C THR A 80 3.18 -12.71 19.27
N ARG A 81 4.44 -13.09 19.48
CA ARG A 81 5.09 -12.99 20.80
C ARG A 81 5.23 -11.57 21.33
N LEU A 82 5.54 -10.59 20.48
CA LEU A 82 5.69 -9.18 20.87
C LEU A 82 4.36 -8.46 21.14
N LEU A 83 3.25 -8.98 20.61
CA LEU A 83 1.92 -8.38 20.76
C LEU A 83 1.03 -9.14 21.75
N ASP A 84 1.51 -10.29 22.25
CA ASP A 84 0.82 -11.14 23.23
C ASP A 84 1.29 -10.76 24.65
N ASP A 85 1.06 -9.50 25.05
CA ASP A 85 1.35 -8.98 26.41
C ASP A 85 0.28 -9.43 27.43
N GLY A 86 -0.11 -10.71 27.39
CA GLY A 86 -0.98 -11.35 28.38
C GLY A 86 -2.46 -10.89 28.41
N GLY A 87 -2.85 -9.93 27.57
CA GLY A 87 -4.22 -9.47 27.45
C GLY A 87 -4.72 -9.57 26.03
N SER A 88 -5.44 -10.66 25.69
CA SER A 88 -6.37 -10.79 24.56
C SER A 88 -6.17 -9.83 23.36
N ALA A 89 -4.96 -9.76 22.80
CA ALA A 89 -4.73 -9.06 21.55
C ALA A 89 -5.07 -10.04 20.41
N PRO A 90 -5.98 -9.70 19.49
CA PRO A 90 -6.40 -10.66 18.49
C PRO A 90 -5.24 -10.83 17.50
N VAL A 91 -4.56 -11.97 17.56
CA VAL A 91 -3.56 -12.45 16.58
C VAL A 91 -3.99 -12.21 15.12
N ASN A 92 -5.30 -12.16 14.88
CA ASN A 92 -5.93 -11.79 13.61
C ASN A 92 -5.67 -10.33 13.16
N GLN A 93 -5.60 -9.34 14.07
CA GLN A 93 -5.33 -7.94 13.73
C GLN A 93 -3.86 -7.67 13.39
N ALA A 94 -2.92 -8.33 14.06
CA ALA A 94 -1.50 -8.29 13.69
C ALA A 94 -1.31 -8.85 12.27
N ARG A 95 -1.91 -10.02 12.00
CA ARG A 95 -1.95 -10.63 10.64
C ARG A 95 -2.64 -9.74 9.60
N MET A 96 -3.58 -8.88 9.98
CA MET A 96 -4.22 -7.92 9.07
C MET A 96 -3.35 -6.69 8.76
N ARG A 97 -2.52 -6.25 9.71
CA ARG A 97 -1.71 -5.03 9.59
C ARG A 97 -0.29 -5.28 9.09
N PHE A 98 0.18 -6.53 9.17
CA PHE A 98 1.41 -7.03 8.54
C PHE A 98 1.32 -7.16 7.02
N LEU A 99 0.13 -6.91 6.47
CA LEU A 99 -0.19 -7.01 5.05
C LEU A 99 -0.49 -5.64 4.50
N PRO A 100 -0.21 -5.41 3.20
CA PRO A 100 -0.76 -4.23 2.56
C PRO A 100 -2.29 -4.30 2.71
N GLY A 101 -2.90 -3.17 3.05
CA GLY A 101 -4.36 -3.09 3.06
C GLY A 101 -4.93 -3.51 1.71
N ALA A 102 -6.23 -3.79 1.63
CA ALA A 102 -6.90 -4.15 0.36
C ALA A 102 -6.69 -3.13 -0.78
N ARG A 103 -6.21 -1.92 -0.47
CA ARG A 103 -5.81 -0.86 -1.41
C ARG A 103 -4.41 -0.28 -1.11
N GLY A 104 -3.54 -1.07 -0.48
CA GLY A 104 -2.15 -0.67 -0.23
C GLY A 104 -1.26 -0.96 -1.44
N ASP A 105 -0.33 -0.07 -1.73
CA ASP A 105 0.62 -0.25 -2.82
C ASP A 105 1.55 -1.43 -2.55
N ILE A 106 1.77 -2.23 -3.59
CA ILE A 106 2.73 -3.33 -3.61
C ILE A 106 3.82 -3.02 -4.62
N VAL A 107 5.08 -3.24 -4.24
CA VAL A 107 6.23 -3.16 -5.13
C VAL A 107 6.53 -4.56 -5.61
N LEU A 108 6.49 -4.76 -6.93
CA LEU A 108 6.96 -5.98 -7.58
C LEU A 108 8.41 -5.80 -8.01
N ARG A 109 9.24 -6.79 -7.72
CA ARG A 109 10.66 -6.80 -8.09
C ARG A 109 10.98 -8.10 -8.82
N LYS A 110 11.55 -7.93 -10.01
CA LYS A 110 12.09 -8.99 -10.87
C LYS A 110 13.59 -9.11 -10.63
N GLU A 111 14.09 -10.32 -10.40
CA GLU A 111 15.52 -10.63 -10.36
C GLU A 111 15.79 -11.92 -11.14
N VAL A 112 16.91 -11.98 -11.85
CA VAL A 112 17.41 -13.19 -12.51
C VAL A 112 18.70 -13.61 -11.78
N ARG A 113 18.80 -14.88 -11.37
CA ARG A 113 19.89 -15.38 -10.53
C ARG A 113 20.36 -16.78 -10.96
N PRO A 114 21.67 -16.98 -11.26
CA PRO A 114 22.68 -15.92 -11.47
C PRO A 114 22.30 -15.00 -12.63
N ALA A 115 22.92 -13.83 -12.72
CA ALA A 115 22.79 -12.99 -13.91
C ALA A 115 23.90 -13.38 -14.89
N ILE A 116 23.54 -14.08 -15.97
CA ILE A 116 24.47 -14.52 -17.01
C ILE A 116 24.35 -13.60 -18.22
N GLU A 117 25.48 -13.18 -18.75
CA GLU A 117 25.53 -12.35 -19.96
C GLU A 117 24.97 -13.14 -21.16
N GLY A 118 24.07 -12.52 -21.91
CA GLY A 118 23.40 -13.16 -23.06
C GLY A 118 22.12 -13.96 -22.74
N GLU A 119 21.88 -14.34 -21.48
CA GLU A 119 20.64 -15.01 -21.07
C GLU A 119 19.54 -13.98 -20.77
N ARG A 120 18.36 -14.12 -21.41
CA ARG A 120 17.23 -13.23 -21.16
C ARG A 120 15.96 -14.02 -20.85
N ILE A 121 15.50 -13.92 -19.61
CA ILE A 121 14.19 -14.42 -19.20
C ILE A 121 13.15 -13.31 -19.33
N ARG A 122 12.17 -13.50 -20.23
CA ARG A 122 11.03 -12.58 -20.43
C ARG A 122 9.79 -13.11 -19.71
N ILE A 123 9.09 -12.21 -19.05
CA ILE A 123 7.77 -12.48 -18.49
C ILE A 123 6.76 -12.13 -19.59
N GLN A 124 6.03 -13.11 -20.09
CA GLN A 124 5.03 -12.91 -21.13
C GLN A 124 3.67 -12.54 -20.52
N ALA A 125 3.31 -13.20 -19.42
CA ALA A 125 2.14 -12.85 -18.63
C ALA A 125 2.46 -12.93 -17.14
N LEU A 126 1.84 -12.03 -16.37
CA LEU A 126 1.94 -12.02 -14.91
C LEU A 126 0.54 -11.93 -14.32
N ALA A 127 0.11 -13.01 -13.67
CA ALA A 127 -1.12 -13.05 -12.92
C ALA A 127 -0.83 -12.89 -11.42
N LEU A 128 -1.54 -11.93 -10.81
CA LEU A 128 -1.55 -11.72 -9.37
C LEU A 128 -2.91 -12.12 -8.81
N ALA A 129 -2.98 -13.24 -8.11
CA ALA A 129 -4.16 -13.61 -7.36
C ALA A 129 -4.10 -12.96 -5.97
N VAL A 130 -5.10 -12.15 -5.61
CA VAL A 130 -5.20 -11.53 -4.29
C VAL A 130 -6.38 -12.13 -3.54
N ARG A 131 -6.11 -12.88 -2.47
CA ARG A 131 -7.17 -13.40 -1.58
C ARG A 131 -7.50 -12.35 -0.53
N LEU A 132 -8.64 -11.69 -0.67
CA LEU A 132 -9.13 -10.69 0.28
C LEU A 132 -9.99 -11.34 1.35
N GLN A 133 -9.74 -11.00 2.62
CA GLN A 133 -10.71 -11.21 3.69
C GLN A 133 -11.44 -9.89 3.93
N LEU A 134 -12.67 -9.81 3.43
CA LEU A 134 -13.53 -8.65 3.54
C LEU A 134 -14.31 -8.72 4.85
N TYR A 135 -14.17 -7.72 5.70
CA TYR A 135 -15.17 -7.45 6.72
C TYR A 135 -16.23 -6.59 6.06
N LYS A 136 -17.42 -7.14 5.84
CA LYS A 136 -18.55 -6.40 5.28
C LYS A 136 -19.03 -5.37 6.31
N THR A 137 -18.48 -4.16 6.29
CA THR A 137 -19.12 -3.00 6.91
C THR A 137 -20.08 -2.39 5.91
N TYR A 138 -21.31 -2.93 5.85
CA TYR A 138 -22.40 -2.46 4.97
C TYR A 138 -22.79 -0.98 5.15
N GLN A 139 -22.24 -0.32 6.17
CA GLN A 139 -22.51 1.09 6.46
C GLN A 139 -21.32 2.02 6.21
N SER A 140 -20.14 1.55 5.77
CA SER A 140 -19.01 2.48 5.59
C SER A 140 -19.21 3.43 4.42
N ARG A 141 -18.70 4.66 4.54
CA ARG A 141 -18.62 5.66 3.48
C ARG A 141 -17.17 5.84 3.05
N THR A 142 -16.98 6.05 1.75
CA THR A 142 -15.64 6.21 1.17
C THR A 142 -15.36 7.69 0.96
N LEU A 143 -14.22 8.16 1.46
CA LEU A 143 -13.65 9.44 1.08
C LEU A 143 -12.42 9.19 0.20
N SER A 144 -12.53 9.53 -1.07
CA SER A 144 -11.44 9.52 -2.06
C SER A 144 -10.73 10.88 -2.02
N LEU A 145 -9.41 10.86 -1.83
CA LEU A 145 -8.57 12.05 -1.80
C LEU A 145 -7.61 11.99 -2.97
N HIS A 146 -7.53 13.09 -3.72
CA HIS A 146 -6.66 13.24 -4.87
C HIS A 146 -5.76 14.46 -4.65
N ALA A 147 -4.46 14.24 -4.52
CA ALA A 147 -3.46 15.28 -4.59
C ALA A 147 -2.43 14.91 -5.67
N GLY A 148 -1.62 15.90 -6.08
CA GLY A 148 -0.51 15.65 -7.00
C GLY A 148 0.43 14.54 -6.49
N HIS A 149 1.10 13.84 -7.41
CA HIS A 149 2.04 12.80 -7.02
C HIS A 149 3.06 13.34 -6.01
N GLY A 150 3.26 12.63 -4.91
CA GLY A 150 4.21 13.03 -3.90
C GLY A 150 3.67 13.97 -2.81
N VAL A 151 2.48 14.55 -2.97
CA VAL A 151 1.86 15.44 -1.96
C VAL A 151 1.26 14.62 -0.82
N THR A 152 1.64 14.93 0.41
CA THR A 152 1.06 14.29 1.60
C THR A 152 -0.24 14.99 1.99
N VAL A 153 -1.28 14.22 2.28
CA VAL A 153 -2.55 14.69 2.83
C VAL A 153 -2.67 14.14 4.25
N ALA A 154 -2.73 15.03 5.24
CA ALA A 154 -2.99 14.69 6.63
C ALA A 154 -4.49 14.61 6.89
N VAL A 155 -4.92 13.73 7.80
CA VAL A 155 -6.34 13.53 8.10
C VAL A 155 -6.57 13.49 9.61
N SER A 156 -7.52 14.29 10.11
CA SER A 156 -7.72 14.49 11.55
C SER A 156 -8.25 13.25 12.27
N GLN A 157 -9.05 12.42 11.61
CA GLN A 157 -9.62 11.21 12.21
C GLN A 157 -9.11 9.95 11.50
N SER A 158 -8.80 8.94 12.31
CA SER A 158 -8.50 7.60 11.80
C SER A 158 -9.72 7.03 11.09
N ASP A 159 -9.49 6.43 9.93
CA ASP A 159 -10.48 5.64 9.23
C ASP A 159 -10.81 4.36 10.02
N LEU A 160 -11.81 3.60 9.57
CA LEU A 160 -12.22 2.32 10.17
C LEU A 160 -11.10 1.26 10.23
N ASN A 161 -9.97 1.49 9.54
CA ASN A 161 -8.80 0.62 9.57
C ASN A 161 -7.66 1.20 10.46
N GLY A 162 -7.88 2.33 11.12
CA GLY A 162 -6.90 3.02 11.97
C GLY A 162 -5.95 3.96 11.20
N ARG A 163 -6.23 4.30 9.94
CA ARG A 163 -5.33 5.09 9.08
C ARG A 163 -5.70 6.57 9.08
N ARG A 164 -4.70 7.47 9.08
CA ARG A 164 -4.89 8.94 9.01
C ARG A 164 -4.29 9.51 7.72
N ASN A 165 -2.97 9.56 7.61
CA ASN A 165 -2.30 10.27 6.50
C ASN A 165 -2.17 9.42 5.23
N GLY A 166 -2.19 10.06 4.05
CA GLY A 166 -1.94 9.42 2.77
C GLY A 166 -1.13 10.32 1.83
N ARG A 167 -0.73 9.80 0.66
CA ARG A 167 0.09 10.53 -0.31
C ARG A 167 -0.51 10.40 -1.70
N GLY A 168 -0.51 11.48 -2.48
CA GLY A 168 -1.08 11.51 -3.82
C GLY A 168 -2.56 11.15 -3.83
N HIS A 169 -2.91 10.04 -4.49
CA HIS A 169 -4.27 9.52 -4.55
C HIS A 169 -4.46 8.36 -3.57
N PHE A 170 -5.47 8.44 -2.70
CA PHE A 170 -5.84 7.35 -1.80
C PHE A 170 -7.30 7.44 -1.35
N HIS A 171 -7.76 6.41 -0.63
CA HIS A 171 -9.11 6.38 -0.07
C HIS A 171 -9.10 6.10 1.44
N ARG A 172 -10.16 6.54 2.12
CA ARG A 172 -10.44 6.29 3.53
C ARG A 172 -11.87 5.81 3.70
N PHE A 173 -12.10 4.99 4.72
CA PHE A 173 -13.42 4.42 5.03
C PHE A 173 -13.88 4.92 6.39
N TYR A 174 -15.04 5.54 6.45
CA TYR A 174 -15.57 6.16 7.66
C TYR A 174 -16.96 5.62 7.97
N SER A 175 -17.39 5.78 9.22
CA SER A 175 -18.80 5.64 9.56
C SER A 175 -19.60 6.80 8.91
N PRO A 176 -20.87 6.60 8.53
CA PRO A 176 -21.69 7.67 7.97
C PRO A 176 -21.78 8.86 8.92
N GLY A 177 -21.67 10.08 8.38
CA GLY A 177 -21.81 11.32 9.14
C GLY A 177 -20.55 11.75 9.89
N GLN A 178 -19.47 10.95 9.84
CA GLN A 178 -18.21 11.28 10.50
C GLN A 178 -17.61 12.57 9.92
N LEU A 179 -17.14 13.46 10.80
CA LEU A 179 -16.50 14.73 10.42
C LEU A 179 -14.99 14.54 10.34
N VAL A 180 -14.44 14.78 9.16
CA VAL A 180 -13.03 14.53 8.85
C VAL A 180 -12.41 15.79 8.30
N THR A 181 -11.33 16.26 8.92
CA THR A 181 -10.55 17.39 8.41
C THR A 181 -9.34 16.85 7.66
N VAL A 182 -9.22 17.23 6.38
CA VAL A 182 -8.07 16.90 5.54
C VAL A 182 -7.20 18.13 5.36
N ARG A 183 -5.88 17.96 5.37
CA ARG A 183 -4.91 19.05 5.23
C ARG A 183 -3.82 18.71 4.24
N VAL A 184 -3.51 19.64 3.36
CA VAL A 184 -2.35 19.56 2.46
C VAL A 184 -1.36 20.68 2.73
N PRO A 185 -0.09 20.55 2.33
CA PRO A 185 0.86 21.65 2.36
C PRO A 185 0.35 22.82 1.51
N PRO A 186 0.48 24.08 1.96
CA PRO A 186 0.07 25.25 1.17
C PRO A 186 0.92 25.42 -0.10
N GLN A 187 2.13 24.86 -0.13
CA GLN A 187 3.06 24.93 -1.25
C GLN A 187 3.84 23.61 -1.39
N VAL A 188 4.10 23.21 -2.63
CA VAL A 188 4.92 22.04 -2.99
C VAL A 188 5.83 22.44 -4.14
N GLY A 189 7.12 22.64 -3.85
CA GLY A 189 8.06 23.23 -4.82
C GLY A 189 7.60 24.65 -5.21
N GLU A 190 7.53 24.91 -6.52
CA GLU A 190 7.05 26.18 -7.11
C GLU A 190 5.51 26.32 -7.14
N TYR A 191 4.79 25.25 -6.80
CA TYR A 191 3.34 25.22 -6.94
C TYR A 191 2.65 25.56 -5.62
N ARG A 192 1.68 26.49 -5.68
CA ARG A 192 0.83 26.90 -4.55
C ARG A 192 -0.53 26.24 -4.63
N PHE A 193 -1.07 25.88 -3.47
CA PHE A 193 -2.40 25.32 -3.35
C PHE A 193 -3.44 26.34 -3.82
N THR A 194 -4.37 25.92 -4.68
CA THR A 194 -5.41 26.80 -5.25
C THR A 194 -6.82 26.47 -4.81
N GLY A 195 -7.05 25.27 -4.25
CA GLY A 195 -8.35 24.90 -3.74
C GLY A 195 -8.62 23.41 -3.75
N TRP A 196 -9.68 23.06 -3.04
CA TRP A 196 -10.30 21.75 -3.05
C TRP A 196 -11.47 21.74 -4.03
N PHE A 197 -11.58 20.64 -4.78
CA PHE A 197 -12.63 20.44 -5.77
C PHE A 197 -13.32 19.10 -5.56
N ASP A 198 -14.61 19.03 -5.87
CA ASP A 198 -15.33 17.75 -5.93
C ASP A 198 -15.04 16.98 -7.23
N GLU A 199 -15.72 15.84 -7.41
CA GLU A 199 -15.59 15.00 -8.60
C GLU A 199 -16.03 15.70 -9.90
N ALA A 200 -17.04 16.58 -9.80
CA ALA A 200 -17.53 17.39 -10.91
C ALA A 200 -16.62 18.60 -11.21
N GLY A 201 -15.54 18.79 -10.43
CA GLY A 201 -14.61 19.90 -10.60
C GLY A 201 -15.11 21.22 -10.03
N ARG A 202 -16.14 21.21 -9.17
CA ARG A 202 -16.66 22.41 -8.50
C ARG A 202 -15.81 22.72 -7.27
N PRO A 203 -15.51 24.01 -6.99
CA PRO A 203 -14.75 24.38 -5.80
C PRO A 203 -15.57 24.10 -4.53
N VAL A 204 -14.93 23.49 -3.53
CA VAL A 204 -15.53 23.15 -2.23
C VAL A 204 -14.74 23.69 -1.04
N GLY A 205 -13.61 24.36 -1.29
CA GLY A 205 -12.83 25.06 -0.28
C GLY A 205 -11.60 25.72 -0.87
N SER A 206 -11.22 26.88 -0.34
CA SER A 206 -10.04 27.67 -0.75
C SER A 206 -8.83 27.46 0.17
N GLU A 207 -9.06 26.95 1.38
CA GLU A 207 -8.01 26.73 2.36
C GLU A 207 -7.32 25.37 2.18
N PRO A 208 -6.01 25.25 2.47
CA PRO A 208 -5.31 23.96 2.46
C PRO A 208 -5.89 22.94 3.44
N SER A 209 -6.74 23.38 4.37
CA SER A 209 -7.51 22.55 5.30
C SER A 209 -8.99 22.55 4.92
N LEU A 210 -9.59 21.36 4.81
CA LEU A 210 -11.01 21.19 4.48
C LEU A 210 -11.67 20.20 5.46
N THR A 211 -12.78 20.61 6.08
CA THR A 211 -13.61 19.72 6.91
C THR A 211 -14.74 19.14 6.07
N ILE A 212 -14.90 17.82 6.11
CA ILE A 212 -15.80 17.06 5.28
C ILE A 212 -16.66 16.19 6.20
N ARG A 213 -17.99 16.29 6.08
CA ARG A 213 -18.90 15.29 6.61
C ARG A 213 -18.98 14.13 5.61
N VAL A 214 -18.65 12.92 6.06
CA VAL A 214 -18.62 11.71 5.20
C VAL A 214 -19.91 10.93 5.41
N ASP A 215 -21.03 11.45 4.90
CA ASP A 215 -22.37 10.83 4.92
C ASP A 215 -22.69 9.99 3.68
N GLN A 216 -21.96 10.23 2.59
CA GLN A 216 -22.01 9.48 1.34
C GLN A 216 -20.60 9.19 0.82
N HIS A 217 -20.49 8.47 -0.30
CA HIS A 217 -19.21 8.33 -0.98
C HIS A 217 -18.85 9.67 -1.61
N LEU A 218 -17.64 10.17 -1.33
CA LEU A 218 -17.19 11.50 -1.73
C LEU A 218 -15.80 11.42 -2.35
N SER A 219 -15.54 12.29 -3.32
CA SER A 219 -14.20 12.56 -3.84
C SER A 219 -13.82 14.02 -3.62
N ARG A 220 -12.57 14.27 -3.21
CA ARG A 220 -12.00 15.60 -3.01
C ARG A 220 -10.62 15.67 -3.64
N ARG A 221 -10.39 16.69 -4.47
CA ARG A 221 -9.15 16.92 -5.18
C ARG A 221 -8.50 18.23 -4.74
N ALA A 222 -7.28 18.16 -4.21
CA ALA A 222 -6.42 19.32 -4.03
C ALA A 222 -5.81 19.70 -5.38
N ARG A 223 -5.93 20.97 -5.76
CA ARG A 223 -5.23 21.53 -6.93
C ARG A 223 -4.13 22.47 -6.49
N TYR A 224 -3.10 22.53 -7.33
CA TYR A 224 -2.00 23.46 -7.20
C TYR A 224 -1.74 24.12 -8.56
N ALA A 225 -1.29 25.36 -8.55
CA ALA A 225 -0.87 26.09 -9.73
C ALA A 225 0.51 26.72 -9.48
N ALA A 226 1.29 26.90 -10.55
CA ALA A 226 2.51 27.71 -10.46
C ALA A 226 2.11 29.15 -10.12
N GLY A 227 2.92 29.84 -9.31
CA GLY A 227 2.78 31.30 -9.22
C GLY A 227 3.04 31.90 -10.61
N ASP A 228 2.27 32.92 -10.98
CA ASP A 228 2.53 33.66 -12.21
C ASP A 228 3.99 34.12 -12.19
N ARG A 229 4.77 33.66 -13.18
CA ARG A 229 6.11 34.19 -13.42
C ARG A 229 5.92 35.62 -13.94
N LEU A 230 6.19 36.60 -13.09
CA LEU A 230 6.39 37.99 -13.49
C LEU A 230 7.58 38.09 -14.45
#